data_AF-A0A7Y5S4A9-F1
#
_entry.id   AF-A0A7Y5S4A9-F1
#
_cell.length_a   1.000
_cell.length_b   1.000
_cell.length_c   1.000
_cell.angle_alpha   90.00
_cell.angle_beta   90.00
_cell.angle_gamma   90.00
#
_symmetry.space_group_name_H-M   'P 1'
#
loop_
_entity.id
_entity.type
_entity.pdbx_description
1 polymer ?
#
loop_
_entity_poly.entity_id
_entity_poly.type
_entity_poly.pdbx_seq_one_letter_code
_entity_poly.pdbx_strand_id
1 'polypeptide(L)'
;MKRSLAVFVVLVLSLSSMPRAAAQPGPVAVAPCEILSPTLGRPVFVAPGGAFHALVSAAGAPGETLAFALVSSQEPPVRVALSFAPDERTALRELFELRVPSDLPPRTYDLELQLGDTLVRQRHCVAVARRRTPVRLVHLSNMNIGDLSAPRFDERLIDEINLVAPDALVLTGDLVDATHPDAPRGWRDLVDFLARFEAPAIIARGDHDDPELYRRYVAPADVGEVRIGELRALVLSDAAGPARADIELIAWAERALADPGDARLTFVVAHDRFPSLLGYWRDRGALPDAVRKARLGLWLAGGHDDWNNVENASLVAAAAPLLYVRTHQSSPATIGGASGVSHYRVLDVSADRAEFPGAEDDPGRLPKSLAAGALQCWTEGGDGKGSRATLHAVSRLPVRIERLRQRVLLARQGATAPWVQGGRLLAVSEHERIWECLVELDLSDLGAARAVVGSDEPPPAQRLDVRITAPETLVFQRRATADGLAYASLSGADVLISIHNADQAGVEVTPTVRLAGERVAYRVAGTTEPFAGGMQLGLPPGAGVALELDLSAVRIASGRRDIQVYLAAGERLLSQARAVEIRLEP
;
A
#
# COMPACT_ATOMS: atom_id res chain seq x y z
N MET A 1 -49.19 -55.42 -7.09
CA MET A 1 -48.45 -56.40 -6.26
C MET A 1 -47.16 -55.76 -5.79
N LYS A 2 -47.00 -55.61 -4.47
CA LYS A 2 -45.84 -54.98 -3.81
C LYS A 2 -44.60 -55.86 -3.96
N ARG A 3 -43.47 -55.32 -4.40
CA ARG A 3 -42.14 -55.94 -4.27
C ARG A 3 -41.27 -55.00 -3.45
N SER A 4 -40.96 -55.42 -2.23
CA SER A 4 -40.01 -54.78 -1.32
C SER A 4 -38.59 -54.97 -1.84
N LEU A 5 -37.84 -53.88 -1.91
CA LEU A 5 -36.40 -53.87 -2.16
C LEU A 5 -35.70 -53.79 -0.81
N ALA A 6 -35.03 -54.86 -0.39
CA ALA A 6 -34.18 -54.86 0.82
C ALA A 6 -32.79 -54.36 0.44
N VAL A 7 -32.37 -53.24 1.02
CA VAL A 7 -31.02 -52.69 0.89
C VAL A 7 -30.17 -53.28 2.02
N PHE A 8 -29.13 -54.04 1.66
CA PHE A 8 -28.09 -54.50 2.59
C PHE A 8 -27.06 -53.38 2.78
N VAL A 9 -26.97 -52.82 3.99
CA VAL A 9 -25.89 -51.92 4.41
C VAL A 9 -24.79 -52.78 5.04
N VAL A 10 -23.62 -52.83 4.42
CA VAL A 10 -22.42 -53.44 4.99
C VAL A 10 -21.72 -52.39 5.84
N LEU A 11 -21.79 -52.56 7.17
CA LEU A 11 -21.08 -51.73 8.14
C LEU A 11 -19.64 -52.26 8.28
N VAL A 12 -18.65 -51.56 7.70
CA VAL A 12 -17.22 -51.85 7.94
C VAL A 12 -16.81 -51.12 9.22
N LEU A 13 -16.71 -51.87 10.32
CA LEU A 13 -16.13 -51.39 11.58
C LEU A 13 -14.60 -51.32 11.42
N SER A 14 -14.09 -50.13 11.13
CA SER A 14 -12.66 -49.82 11.22
C SER A 14 -12.26 -49.76 12.69
N LEU A 15 -11.36 -50.66 13.12
CA LEU A 15 -10.76 -50.63 14.44
C LEU A 15 -9.90 -49.37 14.58
N SER A 16 -10.41 -48.41 15.36
CA SER A 16 -9.72 -47.18 15.75
C SER A 16 -8.36 -47.49 16.39
N SER A 17 -7.28 -47.09 15.71
CA SER A 17 -5.97 -46.94 16.32
C SER A 17 -6.03 -45.76 17.30
N MET A 18 -5.72 -46.02 18.57
CA MET A 18 -5.58 -44.94 19.54
C MET A 18 -4.46 -43.97 19.09
N PRO A 19 -4.65 -42.65 19.23
CA PRO A 19 -3.61 -41.68 18.92
C PRO A 19 -2.39 -41.95 19.80
N ARG A 20 -1.28 -42.29 19.15
CA ARG A 20 0.03 -42.42 19.78
C ARG A 20 0.38 -41.05 20.38
N ALA A 21 0.58 -40.99 21.69
CA ALA A 21 1.01 -39.77 22.36
C ALA A 21 2.20 -39.16 21.61
N ALA A 22 2.03 -37.93 21.10
CA ALA A 22 3.10 -37.22 20.42
C ALA A 22 4.27 -37.10 21.40
N ALA A 23 5.44 -37.58 21.00
CA ALA A 23 6.66 -37.43 21.77
C ALA A 23 6.87 -35.93 22.05
N GLN A 24 7.09 -35.56 23.31
CA GLN A 24 7.43 -34.19 23.66
C GLN A 24 8.65 -33.77 22.84
N PRO A 25 8.59 -32.65 22.11
CA PRO A 25 9.75 -32.15 21.38
C PRO A 25 10.88 -31.94 22.37
N GLY A 26 12.05 -32.50 22.09
CA GLY A 26 13.26 -32.25 22.86
C GLY A 26 13.57 -30.75 22.90
N PRO A 27 14.36 -30.28 23.89
CA PRO A 27 14.70 -28.86 24.00
C PRO A 27 15.28 -28.34 22.68
N VAL A 28 14.65 -27.32 22.12
CA VAL A 28 15.12 -26.64 20.91
C VAL A 28 16.49 -26.04 21.24
N ALA A 29 17.52 -26.47 20.52
CA ALA A 29 18.85 -25.88 20.67
C ALA A 29 18.75 -24.37 20.39
N VAL A 30 19.05 -23.55 21.40
CA VAL A 30 19.07 -22.09 21.26
C VAL A 30 20.16 -21.75 20.25
N ALA A 31 19.81 -21.00 19.20
CA ALA A 31 20.79 -20.55 18.23
C ALA A 31 21.88 -19.75 18.96
N PRO A 32 23.17 -19.92 18.61
CA PRO A 32 24.26 -19.23 19.29
C PRO A 32 24.21 -17.71 19.10
N CYS A 33 23.43 -17.22 18.15
CA CYS A 33 23.27 -15.80 17.84
C CYS A 33 21.87 -15.52 17.27
N GLU A 34 21.27 -14.39 17.65
CA GLU A 34 19.96 -13.93 17.19
C GLU A 34 19.88 -12.39 17.14
N ILE A 35 19.23 -11.85 16.10
CA ILE A 35 18.89 -10.42 16.01
C ILE A 35 17.49 -10.24 16.61
N LEU A 36 17.41 -9.54 17.75
CA LEU A 36 16.15 -9.29 18.47
C LEU A 36 15.44 -8.01 18.02
N SER A 37 16.18 -7.04 17.48
CA SER A 37 15.65 -5.79 16.91
C SER A 37 16.68 -5.17 15.95
N PRO A 38 16.25 -4.52 14.84
CA PRO A 38 14.88 -4.46 14.34
C PRO A 38 14.36 -5.83 13.90
N THR A 39 13.05 -5.97 13.65
CA THR A 39 12.44 -7.23 13.18
C THR A 39 11.53 -7.00 11.99
N LEU A 40 11.01 -8.09 11.40
CA LEU A 40 10.10 -8.01 10.25
C LEU A 40 8.84 -7.21 10.59
N GLY A 41 8.28 -7.39 11.79
CA GLY A 41 7.09 -6.66 12.25
C GLY A 41 7.38 -5.37 13.03
N ARG A 42 8.65 -5.11 13.36
CA ARG A 42 9.12 -3.91 14.07
C ARG A 42 10.34 -3.34 13.35
N PRO A 43 10.16 -2.80 12.14
CA PRO A 43 11.26 -2.30 11.33
C PRO A 43 11.80 -0.99 11.90
N VAL A 44 13.01 -0.63 11.49
CA VAL A 44 13.59 0.69 11.76
C VAL A 44 13.63 1.52 10.48
N PHE A 45 13.35 2.82 10.61
CA PHE A 45 13.38 3.78 9.52
C PHE A 45 14.56 4.73 9.72
N VAL A 46 15.48 4.75 8.77
CA VAL A 46 16.74 5.49 8.86
C VAL A 46 17.00 6.24 7.56
N ALA A 47 17.51 7.47 7.66
CA ALA A 47 17.94 8.20 6.47
C ALA A 47 19.30 7.67 5.98
N PRO A 48 19.62 7.77 4.67
CA PRO A 48 20.99 7.56 4.21
C PRO A 48 21.98 8.42 5.03
N GLY A 49 23.08 7.82 5.51
CA GLY A 49 24.04 8.49 6.39
C GLY A 49 23.65 8.48 7.88
N GLY A 50 22.45 8.00 8.21
CA GLY A 50 21.94 7.93 9.58
C GLY A 50 22.50 6.75 10.38
N ALA A 51 22.06 6.66 11.64
CA ALA A 51 22.36 5.56 12.53
C ALA A 51 21.08 4.97 13.10
N PHE A 52 21.13 3.68 13.48
CA PHE A 52 20.07 3.00 14.19
C PHE A 52 20.64 1.98 15.18
N HIS A 53 19.83 1.55 16.13
CA HIS A 53 20.24 0.54 17.10
C HIS A 53 19.78 -0.85 16.67
N ALA A 54 20.67 -1.83 16.78
CA ALA A 54 20.35 -3.25 16.67
C ALA A 54 20.55 -3.92 18.05
N LEU A 55 19.56 -4.66 18.50
CA LEU A 55 19.65 -5.48 19.71
C LEU A 55 19.95 -6.91 19.30
N VAL A 56 21.06 -7.45 19.80
CA VAL A 56 21.52 -8.81 19.45
C VAL A 56 21.69 -9.63 20.72
N SER A 57 21.32 -10.90 20.64
CA SER A 57 21.63 -11.92 21.64
C SER A 57 22.70 -12.84 21.06
N ALA A 58 23.89 -12.84 21.64
CA ALA A 58 25.00 -13.67 21.17
C ALA A 58 25.62 -14.43 22.34
N ALA A 59 25.64 -15.77 22.24
CA ALA A 59 26.38 -16.66 23.11
C ALA A 59 27.64 -17.14 22.38
N GLY A 60 28.60 -16.23 22.19
CA GLY A 60 29.85 -16.48 21.45
C GLY A 60 31.09 -16.62 22.36
N ALA A 61 32.11 -17.31 21.86
CA ALA A 61 33.41 -17.35 22.53
C ALA A 61 34.11 -15.97 22.44
N PRO A 62 34.81 -15.52 23.50
CA PRO A 62 35.62 -14.30 23.43
C PRO A 62 36.59 -14.35 22.23
N GLY A 63 36.51 -13.36 21.35
CA GLY A 63 37.43 -13.21 20.20
C GLY A 63 36.84 -13.50 18.83
N GLU A 64 35.60 -13.96 18.72
CA GLU A 64 34.93 -14.08 17.41
C GLU A 64 34.73 -12.71 16.74
N THR A 65 34.92 -12.68 15.42
CA THR A 65 34.71 -11.47 14.60
C THR A 65 33.22 -11.28 14.35
N LEU A 66 32.74 -10.07 14.64
CA LEU A 66 31.36 -9.65 14.44
C LEU A 66 31.30 -8.69 13.25
N ALA A 67 30.39 -8.93 12.31
CA ALA A 67 30.16 -8.01 11.19
C ALA A 67 28.66 -7.88 10.89
N PHE A 68 28.25 -6.66 10.55
CA PHE A 68 26.88 -6.36 10.12
C PHE A 68 26.87 -5.93 8.66
N ALA A 69 25.81 -6.29 7.94
CA ALA A 69 25.57 -5.81 6.58
C ALA A 69 24.09 -5.56 6.32
N LEU A 70 23.78 -4.60 5.45
CA LEU A 70 22.47 -4.48 4.82
C LEU A 70 22.48 -5.17 3.48
N VAL A 71 21.43 -5.95 3.21
CA VAL A 71 21.28 -6.72 1.98
C VAL A 71 19.92 -6.47 1.36
N SER A 72 19.90 -6.20 0.06
CA SER A 72 18.68 -6.17 -0.75
C SER A 72 18.86 -7.14 -1.91
N SER A 73 17.95 -8.10 -2.04
CA SER A 73 17.91 -9.05 -3.15
C SER A 73 17.20 -8.50 -4.38
N GLN A 74 16.59 -7.31 -4.28
CA GLN A 74 15.95 -6.66 -5.41
C GLN A 74 16.98 -6.24 -6.45
N GLU A 75 16.67 -6.42 -7.73
CA GLU A 75 17.58 -6.07 -8.82
C GLU A 75 17.73 -4.53 -8.96
N PRO A 76 18.97 -4.01 -9.08
CA PRO A 76 20.24 -4.72 -8.87
C PRO A 76 20.51 -4.98 -7.37
N PRO A 77 21.03 -6.17 -7.03
CA PRO A 77 21.25 -6.56 -5.64
C PRO A 77 22.29 -5.65 -4.99
N VAL A 78 22.05 -5.33 -3.71
CA VAL A 78 22.92 -4.45 -2.93
C VAL A 78 23.34 -5.19 -1.66
N ARG A 79 24.64 -5.19 -1.37
CA ARG A 79 25.21 -5.65 -0.10
C ARG A 79 26.21 -4.60 0.39
N VAL A 80 25.97 -4.07 1.59
CA VAL A 80 26.81 -3.00 2.16
C VAL A 80 27.13 -3.32 3.61
N ALA A 81 28.42 -3.33 3.94
CA ALA A 81 28.88 -3.52 5.31
C ALA A 81 28.56 -2.27 6.16
N LEU A 82 28.13 -2.48 7.40
CA LEU A 82 27.83 -1.41 8.35
C LEU A 82 28.99 -1.23 9.32
N SER A 83 29.34 0.03 9.59
CA SER A 83 30.24 0.37 10.69
C SER A 83 29.45 0.52 11.99
N PHE A 84 30.04 0.11 13.11
CA PHE A 84 29.49 0.28 14.44
C PHE A 84 30.59 0.69 15.41
N ALA A 85 30.24 1.46 16.44
CA ALA A 85 31.17 1.75 17.53
C ALA A 85 31.26 0.50 18.41
N PRO A 86 32.46 -0.04 18.70
CA PRO A 86 32.60 -1.11 19.67
C PRO A 86 32.35 -0.50 21.06
N ASP A 87 31.11 -0.60 21.53
CA ASP A 87 30.82 -0.28 22.93
C ASP A 87 31.41 -1.38 23.83
N GLU A 88 31.74 -1.05 25.07
CA GLU A 88 32.42 -1.96 26.00
C GLU A 88 31.64 -3.26 26.21
N ARG A 89 32.07 -4.35 25.54
CA ARG A 89 31.47 -5.70 25.58
C ARG A 89 31.33 -6.20 27.02
N THR A 90 30.12 -6.16 27.57
CA THR A 90 29.90 -6.55 28.98
C THR A 90 28.63 -7.38 29.24
N ALA A 91 27.82 -7.77 28.23
CA ALA A 91 26.56 -8.51 28.49
C ALA A 91 26.14 -9.52 27.40
N LEU A 92 25.30 -10.50 27.77
CA LEU A 92 24.68 -11.51 26.90
C LEU A 92 23.73 -10.92 25.82
N ARG A 93 23.28 -9.68 26.02
CA ARG A 93 22.49 -8.90 25.08
C ARG A 93 23.22 -7.58 24.85
N GLU A 94 23.61 -7.35 23.61
CA GLU A 94 24.41 -6.18 23.23
C GLU A 94 23.57 -5.29 22.31
N LEU A 95 23.62 -3.98 22.59
CA LEU A 95 23.00 -2.94 21.78
C LEU A 95 24.08 -2.31 20.90
N PHE A 96 23.93 -2.40 19.59
CA PHE A 96 24.88 -1.85 18.63
C PHE A 96 24.29 -0.63 17.92
N GLU A 97 24.99 0.50 17.95
CA GLU A 97 24.69 1.64 17.07
C GLU A 97 25.33 1.38 15.68
N LEU A 98 24.50 1.03 14.70
CA LEU A 98 24.91 0.76 13.33
C LEU A 98 24.75 2.00 12.46
N ARG A 99 25.79 2.37 11.68
CA ARG A 99 25.78 3.52 10.78
C ARG A 99 25.56 3.10 9.32
N VAL A 100 24.59 3.72 8.69
CA VAL A 100 24.22 3.51 7.28
C VAL A 100 25.02 4.46 6.38
N PRO A 101 25.65 3.98 5.30
CA PRO A 101 26.34 4.87 4.35
C PRO A 101 25.41 5.90 3.71
N SER A 102 25.95 7.08 3.39
CA SER A 102 25.18 8.20 2.83
C SER A 102 24.77 8.01 1.37
N ASP A 103 25.49 7.14 0.65
CA ASP A 103 25.28 6.77 -0.74
C ASP A 103 24.40 5.52 -0.91
N LEU A 104 23.96 4.89 0.19
CA LEU A 104 23.09 3.73 0.13
C LEU A 104 21.73 4.10 -0.50
N PRO A 105 21.28 3.41 -1.58
CA PRO A 105 20.01 3.71 -2.23
C PRO A 105 18.81 3.59 -1.28
N PRO A 106 17.77 4.42 -1.45
CA PRO A 106 16.57 4.29 -0.64
C PRO A 106 15.79 3.00 -0.96
N ARG A 107 15.74 2.03 -0.04
CA ARG A 107 15.02 0.75 -0.16
C ARG A 107 14.75 0.14 1.22
N THR A 108 14.00 -0.96 1.24
CA THR A 108 13.94 -1.87 2.40
C THR A 108 15.03 -2.94 2.28
N TYR A 109 15.72 -3.19 3.38
CA TYR A 109 16.87 -4.09 3.47
C TYR A 109 16.66 -5.16 4.54
N ASP A 110 17.28 -6.31 4.30
CA ASP A 110 17.59 -7.31 5.31
C ASP A 110 18.78 -6.83 6.14
N LEU A 111 18.77 -7.12 7.44
CA LEU A 111 19.93 -6.97 8.31
C LEU A 111 20.60 -8.34 8.48
N GLU A 112 21.87 -8.42 8.08
CA GLU A 112 22.70 -9.58 8.30
C GLU A 112 23.69 -9.35 9.44
N LEU A 113 23.88 -10.39 10.23
CA LEU A 113 24.86 -10.49 11.29
C LEU A 113 25.71 -11.74 11.07
N GLN A 114 27.01 -11.54 10.91
CA GLN A 114 28.02 -12.59 10.88
C GLN A 114 28.73 -12.65 12.23
N LEU A 115 28.72 -13.82 12.87
CA LEU A 115 29.48 -14.13 14.09
C LEU A 115 30.26 -15.43 13.86
N GLY A 116 31.59 -15.33 13.69
CA GLY A 116 32.40 -16.47 13.27
C GLY A 116 31.91 -17.02 11.93
N ASP A 117 31.53 -18.31 11.89
CA ASP A 117 30.94 -18.96 10.71
C ASP A 117 29.40 -18.90 10.66
N THR A 118 28.76 -18.34 11.70
CA THR A 118 27.30 -18.24 11.79
C THR A 118 26.79 -16.97 11.12
N LEU A 119 25.91 -17.12 10.14
CA LEU A 119 25.18 -16.02 9.51
C LEU A 119 23.72 -16.02 9.98
N VAL A 120 23.30 -14.93 10.60
CA VAL A 120 21.90 -14.66 10.97
C VAL A 120 21.37 -13.55 10.09
N ARG A 121 20.14 -13.68 9.59
CA ARG A 121 19.50 -12.68 8.73
C ARG A 121 18.11 -12.36 9.26
N GLN A 122 17.86 -11.07 9.49
CA GLN A 122 16.53 -10.55 9.77
C GLN A 122 15.99 -9.83 8.54
N ARG A 123 14.88 -10.34 7.99
CA ARG A 123 14.37 -9.89 6.69
C ARG A 123 13.57 -8.61 6.77
N HIS A 124 13.73 -7.75 5.76
CA HIS A 124 12.91 -6.56 5.51
C HIS A 124 12.69 -5.66 6.74
N CYS A 125 13.72 -5.53 7.59
CA CYS A 125 13.61 -4.89 8.90
C CYS A 125 14.26 -3.50 8.96
N VAL A 126 14.97 -3.08 7.91
CA VAL A 126 15.61 -1.75 7.85
C VAL A 126 15.14 -1.02 6.59
N ALA A 127 14.36 0.03 6.76
CA ALA A 127 13.98 0.93 5.68
C ALA A 127 14.91 2.14 5.63
N VAL A 128 15.71 2.20 4.58
CA VAL A 128 16.59 3.32 4.29
C VAL A 128 15.84 4.27 3.37
N ALA A 129 15.42 5.43 3.87
CA ALA A 129 14.69 6.39 3.07
C ALA A 129 14.86 7.82 3.59
N ARG A 130 14.83 8.79 2.68
CA ARG A 130 14.65 10.18 3.08
C ARG A 130 13.23 10.35 3.61
N ARG A 131 13.10 11.05 4.74
CA ARG A 131 11.79 11.35 5.34
C ARG A 131 10.90 12.07 4.33
N ARG A 132 9.64 11.63 4.26
CA ARG A 132 8.60 12.26 3.45
C ARG A 132 7.44 12.64 4.35
N THR A 133 6.75 13.70 3.96
CA THR A 133 5.49 14.12 4.58
C THR A 133 4.54 14.47 3.44
N PRO A 134 3.33 13.89 3.38
CA PRO A 134 2.85 12.83 4.28
C PRO A 134 3.64 11.52 4.12
N VAL A 135 3.61 10.70 5.18
CA VAL A 135 4.02 9.28 5.18
C VAL A 135 2.85 8.47 4.67
N ARG A 136 3.05 7.69 3.62
CA ARG A 136 2.02 6.83 3.05
C ARG A 136 2.02 5.46 3.72
N LEU A 137 0.90 5.06 4.28
CA LEU A 137 0.67 3.74 4.85
C LEU A 137 -0.24 2.94 3.93
N VAL A 138 0.03 1.63 3.82
CA VAL A 138 -0.95 0.67 3.30
C VAL A 138 -1.38 -0.27 4.41
N HIS A 139 -2.68 -0.31 4.69
CA HIS A 139 -3.26 -1.16 5.73
C HIS A 139 -3.81 -2.46 5.12
N LEU A 140 -3.34 -3.58 5.66
CA LEU A 140 -3.78 -4.94 5.37
C LEU A 140 -4.31 -5.59 6.64
N SER A 141 -5.31 -6.46 6.51
CA SER A 141 -5.91 -7.15 7.65
C SER A 141 -6.37 -8.56 7.30
N ASN A 142 -6.37 -9.46 8.29
CA ASN A 142 -7.08 -10.74 8.22
C ASN A 142 -6.73 -11.58 7.00
N MET A 143 -5.45 -11.77 6.73
CA MET A 143 -5.02 -12.55 5.58
C MET A 143 -5.49 -14.01 5.66
N ASN A 144 -5.56 -14.62 6.85
CA ASN A 144 -6.08 -15.98 7.07
C ASN A 144 -5.54 -17.02 6.06
N ILE A 145 -4.24 -16.97 5.77
CA ILE A 145 -3.66 -17.89 4.79
C ILE A 145 -3.60 -19.29 5.35
N GLY A 146 -4.05 -20.26 4.56
CA GLY A 146 -4.21 -21.64 4.99
C GLY A 146 -5.67 -22.07 5.12
N ASP A 147 -6.59 -21.10 5.16
CA ASP A 147 -8.02 -21.39 5.04
C ASP A 147 -8.33 -22.08 3.69
N LEU A 148 -9.37 -22.91 3.67
CA LEU A 148 -9.77 -23.68 2.48
C LEU A 148 -10.09 -22.81 1.27
N SER A 149 -10.57 -21.58 1.50
CA SER A 149 -10.86 -20.60 0.46
C SER A 149 -9.68 -19.65 0.15
N ALA A 150 -8.65 -19.64 1.00
CA ALA A 150 -7.39 -18.91 0.79
C ALA A 150 -6.14 -19.76 1.07
N PRO A 151 -5.89 -20.80 0.26
CA PRO A 151 -4.74 -21.68 0.49
C PRO A 151 -3.39 -21.01 0.20
N ARG A 152 -3.39 -19.82 -0.42
CA ARG A 152 -2.18 -19.09 -0.82
C ARG A 152 -2.41 -17.59 -0.72
N PHE A 153 -1.31 -16.87 -0.54
CA PHE A 153 -1.28 -15.41 -0.63
C PHE A 153 -1.72 -14.90 -2.02
N ASP A 154 -2.35 -13.73 -2.04
CA ASP A 154 -2.77 -13.08 -3.29
C ASP A 154 -1.66 -12.19 -3.83
N GLU A 155 -0.99 -12.69 -4.87
CA GLU A 155 0.14 -12.04 -5.51
C GLU A 155 -0.18 -10.65 -6.10
N ARG A 156 -1.46 -10.40 -6.44
CA ARG A 156 -1.90 -9.10 -6.96
C ARG A 156 -1.71 -7.97 -5.94
N LEU A 157 -1.75 -8.28 -4.63
CA LEU A 157 -1.47 -7.30 -3.60
C LEU A 157 -0.05 -6.76 -3.70
N ILE A 158 0.95 -7.62 -3.95
CA ILE A 158 2.35 -7.20 -4.07
C ILE A 158 2.50 -6.21 -5.21
N ASP A 159 1.99 -6.57 -6.38
CA ASP A 159 2.12 -5.75 -7.58
C ASP A 159 1.45 -4.38 -7.37
N GLU A 160 0.21 -4.35 -6.87
CA GLU A 160 -0.51 -3.09 -6.67
C GLU A 160 0.06 -2.20 -5.57
N ILE A 161 0.43 -2.80 -4.45
CA ILE A 161 0.91 -2.03 -3.29
C ILE A 161 2.30 -1.47 -3.58
N ASN A 162 3.16 -2.21 -4.28
CA ASN A 162 4.44 -1.66 -4.74
C ASN A 162 4.23 -0.47 -5.67
N LEU A 163 3.19 -0.48 -6.52
CA LEU A 163 2.84 0.68 -7.35
C LEU A 163 2.38 1.89 -6.55
N VAL A 164 1.58 1.69 -5.49
CA VAL A 164 1.17 2.75 -4.55
C VAL A 164 2.38 3.34 -3.81
N ALA A 165 3.47 2.57 -3.73
CA ALA A 165 4.76 2.93 -3.15
C ALA A 165 4.65 3.49 -1.73
N PRO A 166 4.00 2.75 -0.79
CA PRO A 166 3.88 3.17 0.58
C PRO A 166 5.26 3.30 1.24
N ASP A 167 5.34 4.15 2.26
CA ASP A 167 6.50 4.24 3.11
C ASP A 167 6.49 3.10 4.16
N ALA A 168 5.32 2.58 4.55
CA ALA A 168 5.20 1.39 5.39
C ALA A 168 3.90 0.61 5.14
N LEU A 169 3.94 -0.69 5.36
CA LEU A 169 2.75 -1.53 5.49
C LEU A 169 2.33 -1.61 6.95
N VAL A 170 1.03 -1.70 7.19
CA VAL A 170 0.46 -1.99 8.52
C VAL A 170 -0.41 -3.23 8.40
N LEU A 171 -0.11 -4.27 9.18
CA LEU A 171 -0.84 -5.53 9.20
C LEU A 171 -1.47 -5.72 10.58
N THR A 172 -2.79 -5.84 10.64
CA THR A 172 -3.56 -5.91 11.90
C THR A 172 -3.91 -7.34 12.33
N GLY A 173 -2.99 -8.28 12.13
CA GLY A 173 -3.13 -9.67 12.59
C GLY A 173 -3.94 -10.60 11.70
N ASP A 174 -4.12 -11.84 12.17
CA ASP A 174 -4.73 -12.98 11.47
C ASP A 174 -4.04 -13.25 10.14
N LEU A 175 -2.74 -13.50 10.20
CA LEU A 175 -1.86 -13.63 9.05
C LEU A 175 -1.92 -15.05 8.48
N VAL A 176 -1.77 -16.03 9.37
CA VAL A 176 -1.81 -17.47 9.05
C VAL A 176 -2.95 -18.09 9.83
N ASP A 177 -3.87 -18.74 9.13
CA ASP A 177 -5.04 -19.35 9.74
C ASP A 177 -4.66 -20.57 10.59
N ALA A 178 -5.32 -20.76 11.73
CA ALA A 178 -5.08 -21.87 12.65
C ALA A 178 -5.34 -23.26 12.02
N THR A 179 -6.09 -23.32 10.91
CA THR A 179 -6.35 -24.55 10.15
C THR A 179 -5.28 -24.87 9.11
N HIS A 180 -4.25 -24.04 8.95
CA HIS A 180 -3.16 -24.27 8.00
C HIS A 180 -2.50 -25.65 8.27
N PRO A 181 -2.43 -26.56 7.28
CA PRO A 181 -2.05 -27.97 7.50
C PRO A 181 -0.58 -28.15 7.94
N ASP A 182 0.26 -27.16 7.67
CA ASP A 182 1.66 -27.07 8.12
C ASP A 182 1.96 -25.63 8.55
N ALA A 183 1.51 -25.23 9.74
CA ALA A 183 1.64 -23.84 10.21
C ALA A 183 3.08 -23.29 10.09
N PRO A 184 4.15 -24.01 10.49
CA PRO A 184 5.52 -23.54 10.29
C PRO A 184 5.87 -23.22 8.84
N ARG A 185 5.33 -23.95 7.86
CA ARG A 185 5.46 -23.60 6.45
C ARG A 185 4.68 -22.33 6.10
N GLY A 186 3.43 -22.21 6.53
CA GLY A 186 2.60 -21.02 6.27
C GLY A 186 3.28 -19.73 6.75
N TRP A 187 3.94 -19.76 7.91
CA TRP A 187 4.74 -18.63 8.41
C TRP A 187 6.02 -18.36 7.60
N ARG A 188 6.69 -19.38 7.05
CA ARG A 188 7.81 -19.15 6.11
C ARG A 188 7.32 -18.50 4.82
N ASP A 189 6.21 -19.01 4.28
CA ASP A 189 5.56 -18.48 3.09
C ASP A 189 5.11 -17.02 3.32
N LEU A 190 4.64 -16.67 4.53
CA LEU A 190 4.35 -15.29 4.93
C LEU A 190 5.60 -14.40 4.85
N VAL A 191 6.72 -14.83 5.43
CA VAL A 191 7.96 -14.04 5.40
C VAL A 191 8.43 -13.84 3.96
N ASP A 192 8.33 -14.87 3.11
CA ASP A 192 8.65 -14.77 1.68
C ASP A 192 7.71 -13.83 0.92
N PHE A 193 6.41 -13.89 1.21
CA PHE A 193 5.41 -12.98 0.65
C PHE A 193 5.69 -11.53 1.06
N LEU A 194 5.93 -11.27 2.35
CA LEU A 194 6.21 -9.93 2.85
C LEU A 194 7.52 -9.35 2.32
N ALA A 195 8.52 -10.20 2.08
CA ALA A 195 9.79 -9.81 1.48
C ALA A 195 9.70 -9.40 0.00
N ARG A 196 8.52 -9.47 -0.62
CA ARG A 196 8.31 -9.01 -1.99
C ARG A 196 7.71 -7.61 -2.08
N PHE A 197 7.25 -7.06 -0.95
CA PHE A 197 6.91 -5.64 -0.90
C PHE A 197 8.17 -4.79 -0.80
N GLU A 198 8.15 -3.62 -1.43
CA GLU A 198 9.25 -2.66 -1.37
C GLU A 198 9.26 -1.86 -0.05
N ALA A 199 8.15 -1.85 0.68
CA ALA A 199 7.98 -1.19 1.96
C ALA A 199 8.14 -2.17 3.14
N PRO A 200 8.66 -1.71 4.29
CA PRO A 200 8.71 -2.52 5.51
C PRO A 200 7.33 -2.66 6.15
N ALA A 201 7.15 -3.63 7.06
CA ALA A 201 5.85 -3.96 7.65
C ALA A 201 5.79 -3.72 9.17
N ILE A 202 4.69 -3.11 9.65
CA ILE A 202 4.36 -3.00 11.07
C ILE A 202 3.22 -3.98 11.35
N ILE A 203 3.47 -5.00 12.17
CA ILE A 203 2.60 -6.18 12.22
C ILE A 203 2.08 -6.45 13.63
N ALA A 204 0.78 -6.33 13.87
CA ALA A 204 0.13 -6.86 15.07
C ALA A 204 -0.13 -8.38 14.95
N ARG A 205 -0.27 -9.04 16.09
CA ARG A 205 -0.68 -10.45 16.18
C ARG A 205 -2.19 -10.53 16.33
N GLY A 206 -2.85 -11.35 15.51
CA GLY A 206 -4.27 -11.66 15.63
C GLY A 206 -4.55 -12.81 16.61
N ASP A 207 -5.82 -13.07 16.88
CA ASP A 207 -6.24 -14.15 17.78
C ASP A 207 -6.08 -15.54 17.13
N HIS A 208 -6.10 -15.61 15.79
CA HIS A 208 -5.84 -16.84 15.05
C HIS A 208 -4.33 -17.13 14.86
N ASP A 209 -3.46 -16.13 15.08
CA ASP A 209 -2.03 -16.29 14.91
C ASP A 209 -1.39 -17.05 16.08
N ASP A 210 -0.64 -18.11 15.76
CA ASP A 210 0.15 -18.87 16.73
C ASP A 210 1.21 -17.96 17.41
N PRO A 211 1.19 -17.81 18.75
CA PRO A 211 2.11 -16.91 19.45
C PRO A 211 3.60 -17.28 19.31
N GLU A 212 3.93 -18.57 19.29
CA GLU A 212 5.31 -19.03 19.21
C GLU A 212 5.87 -18.80 17.80
N LEU A 213 5.08 -19.09 16.78
CA LEU A 213 5.46 -18.86 15.39
C LEU A 213 5.50 -17.36 15.07
N TYR A 214 4.55 -16.55 15.57
CA TYR A 214 4.63 -15.09 15.49
C TYR A 214 5.95 -14.57 16.07
N ARG A 215 6.31 -15.02 17.27
CA ARG A 215 7.56 -14.57 17.93
C ARG A 215 8.80 -14.96 17.15
N ARG A 216 8.79 -16.14 16.56
CA ARG A 216 9.90 -16.66 15.75
C ARG A 216 10.07 -15.93 14.42
N TYR A 217 8.99 -15.60 13.72
CA TYR A 217 9.07 -15.12 12.33
C TYR A 217 8.83 -13.61 12.19
N VAL A 218 8.14 -12.96 13.14
CA VAL A 218 7.70 -11.56 13.02
C VAL A 218 8.35 -10.64 14.04
N ALA A 219 8.13 -10.89 15.34
CA ALA A 219 8.65 -10.03 16.41
C ALA A 219 8.67 -10.77 17.76
N PRO A 220 9.75 -10.68 18.55
CA PRO A 220 9.91 -11.44 19.80
C PRO A 220 8.90 -11.04 20.90
N ALA A 221 8.22 -9.90 20.74
CA ALA A 221 7.19 -9.42 21.65
C ALA A 221 5.90 -9.09 20.89
N ASP A 222 4.77 -9.39 21.52
CA ASP A 222 3.44 -9.17 20.94
C ASP A 222 3.05 -7.68 20.93
N VAL A 223 3.64 -6.88 21.81
CA VAL A 223 3.53 -5.42 21.86
C VAL A 223 4.83 -4.76 21.42
N GLY A 224 4.77 -3.52 20.94
CA GLY A 224 6.00 -2.78 20.65
C GLY A 224 5.76 -1.40 20.05
N GLU A 225 6.85 -0.73 19.74
CA GLU A 225 6.83 0.61 19.17
C GLU A 225 7.64 0.67 17.87
N VAL A 226 7.19 1.49 16.93
CA VAL A 226 7.92 1.78 15.70
C VAL A 226 7.90 3.29 15.47
N ARG A 227 9.04 3.88 15.12
CA ARG A 227 9.12 5.31 14.77
C ARG A 227 9.32 5.49 13.27
N ILE A 228 8.52 6.35 12.66
CA ILE A 228 8.64 6.76 11.25
C ILE A 228 8.79 8.28 11.21
N GLY A 229 10.02 8.78 11.30
CA GLY A 229 10.27 10.21 11.40
C GLY A 229 9.60 10.81 12.63
N GLU A 230 8.65 11.73 12.44
CA GLU A 230 7.86 12.36 13.50
C GLU A 230 6.59 11.56 13.88
N LEU A 231 6.37 10.39 13.27
CA LEU A 231 5.26 9.50 13.61
C LEU A 231 5.71 8.39 14.56
N ARG A 232 4.79 7.97 15.43
CA ARG A 232 4.98 6.81 16.31
C ARG A 232 3.84 5.83 16.14
N ALA A 233 4.16 4.58 15.85
CA ALA A 233 3.23 3.47 15.88
C ALA A 233 3.35 2.73 17.22
N LEU A 234 2.22 2.44 17.85
CA LEU A 234 2.13 1.43 18.91
C LEU A 234 1.45 0.20 18.37
N VAL A 235 2.11 -0.94 18.52
CA VAL A 235 1.53 -2.24 18.18
C VAL A 235 1.02 -2.88 19.46
N LEU A 236 -0.27 -3.18 19.48
CA LEU A 236 -0.96 -3.86 20.57
C LEU A 236 -1.29 -5.29 20.14
N SER A 237 -1.30 -6.21 21.10
CA SER A 237 -1.83 -7.56 20.89
C SER A 237 -2.98 -7.78 21.85
N ASP A 238 -4.17 -7.91 21.29
CA ASP A 238 -5.46 -8.14 21.94
C ASP A 238 -6.02 -9.54 21.59
N ALA A 239 -5.13 -10.42 21.14
CA ALA A 239 -5.43 -11.80 20.75
C ALA A 239 -5.96 -12.69 21.90
N ALA A 240 -5.75 -12.29 23.17
CA ALA A 240 -6.23 -13.04 24.33
C ALA A 240 -7.66 -12.65 24.76
N GLY A 241 -8.35 -11.84 23.95
CA GLY A 241 -9.62 -11.19 24.28
C GLY A 241 -9.46 -9.68 24.45
N PRO A 242 -10.57 -8.94 24.69
CA PRO A 242 -10.55 -7.49 24.69
C PRO A 242 -9.50 -6.95 25.65
N ALA A 243 -8.69 -5.97 25.24
CA ALA A 243 -7.62 -5.39 26.08
C ALA A 243 -8.13 -4.92 27.47
N ARG A 244 -9.44 -4.67 27.61
CA ARG A 244 -10.11 -4.38 28.89
C ARG A 244 -9.91 -5.46 29.96
N ALA A 245 -9.64 -6.71 29.58
CA ALA A 245 -9.36 -7.81 30.49
C ALA A 245 -7.87 -7.96 30.82
N ASP A 246 -6.97 -7.31 30.07
CA ASP A 246 -5.52 -7.39 30.23
C ASP A 246 -4.96 -6.09 30.82
N ILE A 247 -4.89 -6.06 32.15
CA ILE A 247 -4.39 -4.91 32.92
C ILE A 247 -2.90 -4.65 32.61
N GLU A 248 -2.12 -5.68 32.30
CA GLU A 248 -0.69 -5.51 32.01
C GLU A 248 -0.50 -4.82 30.66
N LEU A 249 -1.26 -5.23 29.65
CA LEU A 249 -1.30 -4.58 28.33
C LEU A 249 -1.74 -3.11 28.45
N ILE A 250 -2.82 -2.84 29.19
CA ILE A 250 -3.28 -1.46 29.43
C ILE A 250 -2.18 -0.65 30.10
N ALA A 251 -1.57 -1.19 31.17
CA ALA A 251 -0.52 -0.48 31.89
C ALA A 251 0.72 -0.25 31.02
N TRP A 252 1.08 -1.18 30.14
CA TRP A 252 2.13 -0.99 29.15
C TRP A 252 1.77 0.12 28.17
N ALA A 253 0.57 0.08 27.59
CA ALA A 253 0.12 1.07 26.61
C ALA A 253 0.03 2.49 27.23
N GLU A 254 -0.50 2.62 28.45
CA GLU A 254 -0.53 3.91 29.15
C GLU A 254 0.87 4.46 29.42
N ARG A 255 1.83 3.60 29.82
CA ARG A 255 3.23 4.03 29.98
C ARG A 255 3.86 4.46 28.67
N ALA A 256 3.67 3.69 27.60
CA ALA A 256 4.16 4.05 26.27
C ALA A 256 3.57 5.41 25.85
N LEU A 257 2.27 5.61 25.97
CA LEU A 257 1.56 6.82 25.52
C LEU A 257 1.78 8.04 26.42
N ALA A 258 2.27 7.86 27.64
CA ALA A 258 2.51 8.96 28.57
C ALA A 258 3.62 9.93 28.09
N ASP A 259 4.60 9.42 27.34
CA ASP A 259 5.66 10.23 26.73
C ASP A 259 5.76 9.94 25.22
N PRO A 260 5.15 10.78 24.36
CA PRO A 260 5.30 10.65 22.90
C PRO A 260 6.72 11.01 22.41
N GLY A 261 7.56 11.61 23.26
CA GLY A 261 8.84 12.18 22.87
C GLY A 261 8.67 13.26 21.80
N ASP A 262 9.45 13.16 20.72
CA ASP A 262 9.38 14.05 19.56
C ASP A 262 8.28 13.68 18.54
N ALA A 263 7.46 12.66 18.80
CA ALA A 263 6.40 12.25 17.88
C ALA A 263 5.28 13.29 17.83
N ARG A 264 4.95 13.80 16.65
CA ARG A 264 3.85 14.75 16.47
C ARG A 264 2.48 14.06 16.38
N LEU A 265 2.45 12.84 15.88
CA LEU A 265 1.26 11.99 15.84
C LEU A 265 1.63 10.56 16.25
N THR A 266 0.80 9.99 17.13
CA THR A 266 0.83 8.58 17.49
C THR A 266 -0.33 7.86 16.80
N PHE A 267 -0.09 6.66 16.29
CA PHE A 267 -1.12 5.76 15.79
C PHE A 267 -1.02 4.38 16.42
N VAL A 268 -2.15 3.69 16.50
CA VAL A 268 -2.24 2.34 17.05
C VAL A 268 -2.48 1.33 15.93
N VAL A 269 -1.80 0.19 16.02
CA VAL A 269 -2.00 -1.00 15.21
C VAL A 269 -2.45 -2.11 16.14
N ALA A 270 -3.68 -2.58 15.98
CA ALA A 270 -4.30 -3.57 16.84
C ALA A 270 -5.17 -4.52 16.02
N HIS A 271 -5.39 -5.73 16.50
CA HIS A 271 -6.23 -6.71 15.82
C HIS A 271 -7.72 -6.57 16.20
N ASP A 272 -8.02 -6.25 17.46
CA ASP A 272 -9.40 -6.16 17.97
C ASP A 272 -10.23 -5.12 17.19
N ARG A 273 -11.45 -5.54 16.84
CA ARG A 273 -12.48 -4.67 16.23
C ARG A 273 -13.03 -3.66 17.23
N PHE A 274 -12.82 -3.91 18.51
CA PHE A 274 -13.19 -3.03 19.59
C PHE A 274 -11.94 -2.26 20.07
N PRO A 275 -11.90 -0.92 19.99
CA PRO A 275 -10.76 -0.14 20.48
C PRO A 275 -10.78 -0.09 22.02
N SER A 276 -10.42 -1.22 22.63
CA SER A 276 -10.62 -1.53 24.04
C SER A 276 -9.94 -0.53 24.98
N LEU A 277 -8.75 -0.02 24.62
CA LEU A 277 -8.04 1.03 25.35
C LEU A 277 -8.82 2.36 25.38
N LEU A 278 -9.43 2.77 24.26
CA LEU A 278 -10.28 3.97 24.22
C LEU A 278 -11.49 3.78 25.13
N GLY A 279 -12.09 2.58 25.06
CA GLY A 279 -13.19 2.21 25.93
C GLY A 279 -12.79 2.29 27.41
N TYR A 280 -11.60 1.82 27.77
CA TYR A 280 -11.08 1.88 29.14
C TYR A 280 -10.92 3.33 29.62
N TRP A 281 -10.34 4.22 28.80
CA TRP A 281 -10.23 5.63 29.16
C TRP A 281 -11.58 6.34 29.24
N ARG A 282 -12.54 5.98 28.40
CA ARG A 282 -13.90 6.55 28.47
C ARG A 282 -14.56 6.22 29.79
N ASP A 283 -14.47 4.96 30.22
CA ASP A 283 -15.11 4.49 31.44
C ASP A 283 -14.48 5.14 32.70
N ARG A 284 -13.22 5.62 32.60
CA ARG A 284 -12.52 6.41 33.63
C ARG A 284 -12.70 7.93 33.51
N GLY A 285 -13.43 8.42 32.51
CA GLY A 285 -13.56 9.85 32.23
C GLY A 285 -12.27 10.52 31.76
N ALA A 286 -11.31 9.74 31.25
CA ALA A 286 -9.98 10.22 30.85
C ALA A 286 -9.79 10.28 29.31
N LEU A 287 -10.77 9.83 28.51
CA LEU A 287 -10.60 9.65 27.06
C LEU A 287 -10.10 10.90 26.33
N PRO A 288 -10.73 12.09 26.42
CA PRO A 288 -10.27 13.27 25.68
C PRO A 288 -8.85 13.69 26.06
N ASP A 289 -8.52 13.61 27.35
CA ASP A 289 -7.19 13.96 27.86
C ASP A 289 -6.12 12.97 27.45
N ALA A 290 -6.43 11.67 27.49
CA ALA A 290 -5.51 10.61 27.08
C ALA A 290 -5.20 10.71 25.59
N VAL A 291 -6.21 10.84 24.72
CA VAL A 291 -6.05 11.02 23.26
C VAL A 291 -5.16 12.22 22.96
N ARG A 292 -5.44 13.37 23.59
CA ARG A 292 -4.69 14.62 23.39
C ARG A 292 -3.25 14.51 23.87
N LYS A 293 -3.01 14.00 25.09
CA LYS A 293 -1.65 13.86 25.66
C LYS A 293 -0.80 12.87 24.84
N ALA A 294 -1.42 11.77 24.42
CA ALA A 294 -0.78 10.76 23.59
C ALA A 294 -0.54 11.21 22.13
N ARG A 295 -1.17 12.32 21.71
CA ARG A 295 -1.24 12.76 20.31
C ARG A 295 -1.80 11.65 19.40
N LEU A 296 -2.79 10.91 19.90
CA LEU A 296 -3.35 9.76 19.21
C LEU A 296 -4.27 10.22 18.08
N GLY A 297 -3.81 10.09 16.83
CA GLY A 297 -4.50 10.60 15.64
C GLY A 297 -5.09 9.53 14.73
N LEU A 298 -4.61 8.28 14.82
CA LEU A 298 -5.06 7.18 13.97
C LEU A 298 -5.13 5.85 14.75
N TRP A 299 -6.16 5.06 14.51
CA TRP A 299 -6.33 3.70 15.03
C TRP A 299 -6.64 2.74 13.89
N LEU A 300 -5.71 1.83 13.59
CA LEU A 300 -5.83 0.79 12.57
C LEU A 300 -6.21 -0.52 13.27
N ALA A 301 -7.42 -1.01 12.98
CA ALA A 301 -8.00 -2.20 13.59
C ALA A 301 -8.12 -3.36 12.60
N GLY A 302 -8.13 -4.59 13.13
CA GLY A 302 -8.36 -5.80 12.37
C GLY A 302 -9.83 -6.06 12.07
N GLY A 303 -10.11 -7.09 11.27
CA GLY A 303 -11.45 -7.57 10.89
C GLY A 303 -11.59 -8.05 9.45
N HIS A 304 -12.75 -8.61 9.11
CA HIS A 304 -13.03 -9.13 7.76
C HIS A 304 -13.71 -8.11 6.84
N ASP A 305 -14.27 -7.02 7.39
CA ASP A 305 -15.04 -6.02 6.66
C ASP A 305 -14.55 -4.58 6.95
N ASP A 306 -14.88 -3.68 6.04
CA ASP A 306 -14.68 -2.25 6.28
C ASP A 306 -15.51 -1.75 7.46
N TRP A 307 -14.99 -0.79 8.23
CA TRP A 307 -15.78 -0.17 9.29
C TRP A 307 -16.96 0.60 8.67
N ASN A 308 -18.17 0.33 9.18
CA ASN A 308 -19.42 0.86 8.64
C ASN A 308 -19.89 2.17 9.30
N ASN A 309 -19.04 2.80 10.12
CA ASN A 309 -19.34 4.02 10.91
C ASN A 309 -20.50 3.87 11.93
N VAL A 310 -20.95 2.65 12.22
CA VAL A 310 -22.02 2.38 13.21
C VAL A 310 -21.42 1.76 14.46
N GLU A 311 -20.63 0.71 14.30
CA GLU A 311 -19.98 0.03 15.41
C GLU A 311 -19.04 1.01 16.14
N ASN A 312 -19.11 1.11 17.47
CA ASN A 312 -18.24 2.01 18.25
C ASN A 312 -18.32 3.50 17.87
N ALA A 313 -19.30 3.94 17.07
CA ALA A 313 -19.39 5.30 16.57
C ALA A 313 -19.38 6.35 17.69
N SER A 314 -20.09 6.11 18.79
CA SER A 314 -20.09 7.01 19.96
C SER A 314 -18.74 7.07 20.68
N LEU A 315 -17.99 5.97 20.70
CA LEU A 315 -16.65 5.92 21.29
C LEU A 315 -15.63 6.66 20.41
N VAL A 316 -15.66 6.40 19.10
CA VAL A 316 -14.79 7.08 18.12
C VAL A 316 -15.08 8.58 18.09
N ALA A 317 -16.35 8.99 18.08
CA ALA A 317 -16.74 10.39 18.15
C ALA A 317 -16.25 11.07 19.45
N ALA A 318 -16.30 10.37 20.59
CA ALA A 318 -15.77 10.88 21.86
C ALA A 318 -14.22 10.95 21.89
N ALA A 319 -13.55 10.24 20.98
CA ALA A 319 -12.10 10.25 20.81
C ALA A 319 -11.62 11.21 19.72
N ALA A 320 -12.49 12.05 19.14
CA ALA A 320 -12.13 13.01 18.10
C ALA A 320 -10.92 13.89 18.52
N PRO A 321 -9.98 14.20 17.60
CA PRO A 321 -10.05 14.01 16.15
C PRO A 321 -9.50 12.65 15.65
N LEU A 322 -9.42 11.62 16.50
CA LEU A 322 -8.93 10.29 16.12
C LEU A 322 -9.67 9.72 14.90
N LEU A 323 -8.92 9.31 13.88
CA LEU A 323 -9.43 8.52 12.76
C LEU A 323 -9.38 7.02 13.11
N TYR A 324 -10.54 6.35 13.10
CA TYR A 324 -10.63 4.90 13.28
C TYR A 324 -10.82 4.22 11.93
N VAL A 325 -9.98 3.23 11.59
CA VAL A 325 -10.01 2.55 10.29
C VAL A 325 -9.97 1.05 10.50
N ARG A 326 -10.88 0.35 9.82
CA ARG A 326 -10.86 -1.09 9.62
C ARG A 326 -10.85 -1.38 8.13
N THR A 327 -9.99 -2.30 7.72
CA THR A 327 -9.85 -2.71 6.32
C THR A 327 -10.53 -4.05 6.13
N HIS A 328 -11.31 -4.18 5.05
CA HIS A 328 -11.78 -5.48 4.59
C HIS A 328 -10.60 -6.45 4.40
N GLN A 329 -10.90 -7.75 4.51
CA GLN A 329 -9.93 -8.82 4.39
C GLN A 329 -8.93 -8.69 3.21
N SER A 330 -7.64 -8.84 3.51
CA SER A 330 -6.51 -8.77 2.58
C SER A 330 -6.11 -10.14 2.04
N SER A 331 -7.09 -10.98 1.76
CA SER A 331 -6.90 -12.27 1.10
C SER A 331 -8.17 -12.72 0.37
N PRO A 332 -8.10 -13.80 -0.44
CA PRO A 332 -9.27 -14.39 -1.08
C PRO A 332 -10.18 -15.18 -0.13
N ALA A 333 -9.91 -15.23 1.18
CA ALA A 333 -10.70 -16.07 2.07
C ALA A 333 -12.12 -15.52 2.18
N THR A 334 -13.11 -16.40 2.31
CA THR A 334 -14.54 -16.03 2.39
C THR A 334 -15.06 -16.04 3.84
N ILE A 335 -14.15 -15.99 4.81
CA ILE A 335 -14.48 -15.97 6.24
C ILE A 335 -15.23 -14.68 6.59
N GLY A 336 -16.24 -14.77 7.46
CA GLY A 336 -16.95 -13.59 7.98
C GLY A 336 -17.73 -12.80 6.92
N GLY A 337 -18.03 -13.39 5.76
CA GLY A 337 -18.73 -12.69 4.67
C GLY A 337 -17.83 -11.88 3.74
N ALA A 338 -16.50 -12.06 3.83
CA ALA A 338 -15.55 -11.45 2.92
C ALA A 338 -15.83 -11.82 1.44
N SER A 339 -15.55 -10.90 0.53
CA SER A 339 -15.91 -11.00 -0.89
C SER A 339 -15.16 -12.04 -1.72
N GLY A 340 -14.20 -12.78 -1.14
CA GLY A 340 -13.33 -13.69 -1.89
C GLY A 340 -12.28 -13.01 -2.78
N VAL A 341 -12.07 -11.70 -2.58
CA VAL A 341 -11.06 -10.89 -3.26
C VAL A 341 -10.31 -10.14 -2.18
N SER A 342 -8.99 -10.04 -2.29
CA SER A 342 -8.17 -9.33 -1.32
C SER A 342 -8.41 -7.82 -1.41
N HIS A 343 -8.39 -7.14 -0.27
CA HIS A 343 -8.50 -5.69 -0.18
C HIS A 343 -7.34 -5.05 0.57
N TYR A 344 -7.13 -3.76 0.34
CA TYR A 344 -6.19 -2.93 1.09
C TYR A 344 -6.70 -1.49 1.20
N ARG A 345 -6.14 -0.71 2.13
CA ARG A 345 -6.39 0.74 2.22
C ARG A 345 -5.09 1.52 2.10
N VAL A 346 -5.17 2.69 1.49
CA VAL A 346 -4.06 3.65 1.45
C VAL A 346 -4.40 4.82 2.36
N LEU A 347 -3.47 5.23 3.20
CA LEU A 347 -3.59 6.39 4.08
C LEU A 347 -2.38 7.28 3.92
N ASP A 348 -2.58 8.59 3.85
CA ASP A 348 -1.51 9.57 3.94
C ASP A 348 -1.53 10.17 5.36
N VAL A 349 -0.44 9.98 6.09
CA VAL A 349 -0.29 10.40 7.49
C VAL A 349 0.76 11.50 7.58
N SER A 350 0.30 12.68 7.94
CA SER A 350 1.14 13.85 8.21
C SER A 350 1.41 13.98 9.71
N ALA A 351 2.14 15.03 10.08
CA ALA A 351 2.51 15.30 11.47
C ALA A 351 1.33 15.44 12.44
N ASP A 352 0.16 15.83 11.96
CA ASP A 352 -0.99 16.21 12.78
C ASP A 352 -2.31 15.57 12.35
N ARG A 353 -2.37 14.96 11.16
CA ARG A 353 -3.57 14.29 10.65
C ARG A 353 -3.26 13.04 9.83
N ALA A 354 -4.20 12.10 9.83
CA ALA A 354 -4.27 10.99 8.89
C ALA A 354 -5.48 11.21 7.96
N GLU A 355 -5.29 10.98 6.66
CA GLU A 355 -6.34 11.15 5.65
C GLU A 355 -6.25 10.07 4.57
N PHE A 356 -7.34 9.84 3.83
CA PHE A 356 -7.29 8.98 2.65
C PHE A 356 -6.90 9.83 1.44
N PRO A 357 -6.01 9.33 0.55
CA PRO A 357 -5.69 10.02 -0.67
C PRO A 357 -6.95 10.34 -1.48
N GLY A 358 -7.16 11.62 -1.77
CA GLY A 358 -8.31 12.09 -2.55
C GLY A 358 -9.67 12.02 -1.86
N ALA A 359 -9.75 11.70 -0.55
CA ALA A 359 -11.02 11.80 0.17
C ALA A 359 -11.55 13.23 0.15
N GLU A 360 -12.87 13.34 -0.01
CA GLU A 360 -13.60 14.58 0.20
C GLU A 360 -13.69 14.89 1.70
N ASP A 361 -13.95 16.15 2.04
CA ASP A 361 -14.17 16.61 3.41
C ASP A 361 -15.49 16.09 4.02
N ASP A 362 -16.01 14.93 3.61
CA ASP A 362 -17.15 14.27 4.28
C ASP A 362 -16.63 13.48 5.49
N PRO A 363 -16.69 14.05 6.71
CA PRO A 363 -16.10 13.45 7.89
C PRO A 363 -16.91 12.22 8.37
N GLY A 364 -18.08 11.97 7.78
CA GLY A 364 -18.98 10.88 8.16
C GLY A 364 -18.83 9.61 7.34
N ARG A 365 -18.05 9.63 6.25
CA ARG A 365 -17.97 8.48 5.32
C ARG A 365 -16.54 8.16 4.91
N LEU A 366 -15.97 7.14 5.55
CA LEU A 366 -14.73 6.54 5.09
C LEU A 366 -14.91 5.96 3.68
N PRO A 367 -13.93 6.13 2.77
CA PRO A 367 -13.88 5.39 1.52
C PRO A 367 -13.94 3.88 1.79
N LYS A 368 -14.36 3.07 0.81
CA LYS A 368 -14.20 1.61 0.92
C LYS A 368 -12.75 1.21 0.73
N SER A 369 -12.35 0.05 1.24
CA SER A 369 -11.08 -0.55 0.85
C SER A 369 -11.03 -0.83 -0.66
N LEU A 370 -9.82 -0.85 -1.19
CA LEU A 370 -9.53 -1.07 -2.59
C LEU A 370 -9.39 -2.57 -2.83
N ALA A 371 -10.18 -3.12 -3.76
CA ALA A 371 -10.06 -4.51 -4.16
C ALA A 371 -8.81 -4.71 -5.04
N ALA A 372 -8.00 -5.71 -4.74
CA ALA A 372 -6.86 -6.11 -5.56
C ALA A 372 -7.30 -6.64 -6.93
N GLY A 373 -6.47 -6.43 -7.93
CA GLY A 373 -6.74 -6.61 -9.36
C GLY A 373 -7.32 -5.39 -10.07
N ALA A 374 -7.52 -4.26 -9.39
CA ALA A 374 -8.09 -3.05 -9.96
C ALA A 374 -7.04 -2.01 -10.38
N LEU A 375 -5.80 -2.11 -9.89
CA LEU A 375 -4.68 -1.27 -10.31
C LEU A 375 -3.67 -2.16 -11.06
N GLN A 376 -3.26 -1.73 -12.24
CA GLN A 376 -2.31 -2.49 -13.04
C GLN A 376 -1.27 -1.54 -13.60
N CYS A 377 -0.01 -1.95 -13.57
CA CYS A 377 1.05 -1.31 -14.31
C CYS A 377 1.92 -2.36 -14.97
N TRP A 378 2.30 -2.12 -16.21
CA TRP A 378 3.25 -2.97 -16.92
C TRP A 378 4.24 -2.09 -17.68
N THR A 379 5.40 -2.67 -17.95
CA THR A 379 6.48 -2.02 -18.68
C THR A 379 6.78 -2.81 -19.95
N GLU A 380 6.78 -2.13 -21.09
CA GLU A 380 7.33 -2.65 -22.34
C GLU A 380 8.81 -2.26 -22.41
N GLY A 381 9.71 -3.24 -22.31
CA GLY A 381 11.14 -3.01 -22.10
C GLY A 381 11.47 -2.87 -20.61
N GLY A 382 12.48 -2.07 -20.26
CA GLY A 382 12.74 -1.73 -18.85
C GLY A 382 13.43 -2.80 -18.00
N ASP A 383 14.00 -3.84 -18.62
CA ASP A 383 14.73 -4.94 -17.98
C ASP A 383 16.27 -4.74 -17.96
N GLY A 384 16.74 -3.52 -18.28
CA GLY A 384 18.15 -3.19 -18.38
C GLY A 384 18.80 -3.54 -19.72
N LYS A 385 18.09 -4.17 -20.67
CA LYS A 385 18.65 -4.53 -21.99
C LYS A 385 18.49 -3.45 -23.05
N GLY A 386 17.43 -2.64 -22.95
CA GLY A 386 17.12 -1.57 -23.90
C GLY A 386 17.38 -0.17 -23.31
N SER A 387 17.64 0.81 -24.17
CA SER A 387 17.77 2.22 -23.77
C SER A 387 16.43 2.94 -23.57
N ARG A 388 15.31 2.29 -23.89
CA ARG A 388 13.95 2.83 -23.73
C ARG A 388 13.02 1.82 -23.09
N ALA A 389 12.03 2.34 -22.36
CA ALA A 389 10.94 1.59 -21.80
C ALA A 389 9.64 2.41 -21.86
N THR A 390 8.51 1.75 -22.10
CA THR A 390 7.19 2.37 -22.02
C THR A 390 6.43 1.81 -20.83
N LEU A 391 6.01 2.69 -19.93
CA LEU A 391 5.16 2.42 -18.78
C LEU A 391 3.71 2.63 -19.15
N HIS A 392 2.87 1.68 -18.79
CA HIS A 392 1.42 1.79 -18.87
C HIS A 392 0.84 1.52 -17.49
N ALA A 393 -0.02 2.42 -17.00
CA ALA A 393 -0.76 2.23 -15.76
C ALA A 393 -2.26 2.39 -16.03
N VAL A 394 -3.08 1.54 -15.42
CA VAL A 394 -4.54 1.56 -15.54
C VAL A 394 -5.14 1.34 -14.16
N SER A 395 -6.15 2.15 -13.82
CA SER A 395 -6.91 2.03 -12.59
C SER A 395 -8.37 1.77 -12.93
N ARG A 396 -8.97 0.84 -12.21
CA ARG A 396 -10.41 0.60 -12.12
C ARG A 396 -10.93 1.00 -10.74
N LEU A 397 -10.14 1.76 -10.00
CA LEU A 397 -10.51 2.29 -8.69
C LEU A 397 -11.30 3.59 -8.87
N PRO A 398 -12.38 3.82 -8.10
CA PRO A 398 -13.16 5.05 -8.13
C PRO A 398 -12.49 6.19 -7.33
N VAL A 399 -11.17 6.14 -7.22
CA VAL A 399 -10.34 7.11 -6.50
C VAL A 399 -9.10 7.42 -7.33
N ARG A 400 -8.65 8.67 -7.26
CA ARG A 400 -7.37 9.08 -7.83
C ARG A 400 -6.24 8.48 -7.00
N ILE A 401 -5.25 7.90 -7.67
CA ILE A 401 -4.01 7.44 -7.04
C ILE A 401 -2.89 8.38 -7.48
N GLU A 402 -2.50 9.25 -6.57
CA GLU A 402 -1.38 10.16 -6.79
C GLU A 402 -0.07 9.46 -6.48
N ARG A 403 0.99 9.85 -7.18
CA ARG A 403 2.37 9.44 -6.90
C ARG A 403 2.60 7.93 -6.97
N LEU A 404 1.94 7.25 -7.91
CA LEU A 404 2.30 5.87 -8.26
C LEU A 404 3.77 5.83 -8.64
N ARG A 405 4.51 4.82 -8.20
CA ARG A 405 5.90 4.66 -8.58
C ARG A 405 6.14 3.35 -9.27
N GLN A 406 6.99 3.40 -10.28
CA GLN A 406 7.47 2.24 -11.00
C GLN A 406 8.98 2.33 -11.14
N ARG A 407 9.67 1.26 -10.77
CA ARG A 407 11.08 1.08 -11.07
C ARG A 407 11.25 0.58 -12.50
N VAL A 408 12.19 1.18 -13.23
CA VAL A 408 12.54 0.84 -14.61
C VAL A 408 14.05 0.70 -14.73
N LEU A 409 14.52 -0.39 -15.33
CA LEU A 409 15.94 -0.60 -15.60
C LEU A 409 16.21 -0.30 -17.08
N LEU A 410 17.14 0.60 -17.37
CA LEU A 410 17.53 0.95 -18.74
C LEU A 410 18.99 0.57 -18.99
N ALA A 411 19.33 0.13 -20.19
CA ALA A 411 20.71 -0.02 -20.60
C ALA A 411 21.38 1.36 -20.63
N ARG A 412 22.63 1.42 -20.17
CA ARG A 412 23.41 2.64 -20.22
C ARG A 412 24.04 2.82 -21.61
N GLN A 413 23.73 3.93 -22.27
CA GLN A 413 24.35 4.33 -23.55
C GLN A 413 25.16 5.61 -23.36
N GLY A 414 26.43 5.46 -22.98
CA GLY A 414 27.33 6.59 -22.73
C GLY A 414 27.04 7.33 -21.42
N ALA A 415 27.21 8.66 -21.45
CA ALA A 415 27.05 9.55 -20.29
C ALA A 415 25.70 10.29 -20.26
N THR A 416 24.79 9.99 -21.20
CA THR A 416 23.47 10.63 -21.26
C THR A 416 22.64 10.23 -20.05
N ALA A 417 22.18 11.22 -19.30
CA ALA A 417 21.30 11.00 -18.15
C ALA A 417 19.92 10.52 -18.63
N PRO A 418 19.24 9.63 -17.87
CA PRO A 418 17.89 9.22 -18.20
C PRO A 418 16.90 10.39 -18.23
N TRP A 419 15.91 10.28 -19.11
CA TRP A 419 14.80 11.22 -19.26
C TRP A 419 13.46 10.47 -19.14
N VAL A 420 12.40 11.23 -18.86
CA VAL A 420 11.02 10.71 -18.84
C VAL A 420 10.07 11.68 -19.52
N GLN A 421 9.08 11.15 -20.23
CA GLN A 421 7.94 11.87 -20.81
C GLN A 421 6.63 11.26 -20.31
N GLY A 422 5.66 12.07 -19.91
CA GLY A 422 4.36 11.60 -19.38
C GLY A 422 4.38 11.20 -17.91
N GLY A 423 5.47 11.51 -17.19
CA GLY A 423 5.66 11.25 -15.77
C GLY A 423 6.78 12.11 -15.19
N ARG A 424 7.21 11.78 -13.97
CA ARG A 424 8.30 12.47 -13.27
C ARG A 424 9.41 11.49 -12.88
N LEU A 425 10.66 11.83 -13.18
CA LEU A 425 11.82 11.03 -12.79
C LEU A 425 12.22 11.46 -11.38
N LEU A 426 12.01 10.59 -10.39
CA LEU A 426 12.26 10.91 -8.98
C LEU A 426 13.70 10.66 -8.57
N ALA A 427 14.28 9.56 -9.06
CA ALA A 427 15.62 9.14 -8.73
C ALA A 427 16.22 8.36 -9.90
N VAL A 428 17.54 8.49 -10.02
CA VAL A 428 18.36 7.72 -10.95
C VAL A 428 19.55 7.20 -10.16
N SER A 429 19.75 5.88 -10.19
CA SER A 429 20.98 5.26 -9.67
C SER A 429 21.79 4.73 -10.84
N GLU A 430 23.08 5.07 -10.86
CA GLU A 430 24.03 4.55 -11.83
C GLU A 430 24.57 3.20 -11.37
N HIS A 431 24.48 2.20 -12.22
CA HIS A 431 25.16 0.93 -12.07
C HIS A 431 26.07 0.70 -13.28
N GLU A 432 26.98 -0.28 -13.22
CA GLU A 432 28.03 -0.48 -14.26
C GLU A 432 27.47 -0.42 -15.69
N ARG A 433 26.34 -1.10 -15.95
CA ARG A 433 25.75 -1.25 -17.29
C ARG A 433 24.32 -0.77 -17.41
N ILE A 434 23.69 -0.43 -16.29
CA ILE A 434 22.27 -0.10 -16.24
C ILE A 434 22.03 1.18 -15.46
N TRP A 435 21.00 1.90 -15.86
CA TRP A 435 20.36 2.93 -15.08
C TRP A 435 19.16 2.33 -14.36
N GLU A 436 19.08 2.52 -13.05
CA GLU A 436 17.86 2.27 -12.30
C GLU A 436 17.10 3.59 -12.16
N CYS A 437 15.94 3.67 -12.80
CA CYS A 437 15.08 4.85 -12.80
C CYS A 437 13.85 4.60 -11.94
N LEU A 438 13.57 5.50 -10.99
CA LEU A 438 12.31 5.52 -10.26
C LEU A 438 11.40 6.58 -10.89
N VAL A 439 10.34 6.13 -11.55
CA VAL A 439 9.38 7.00 -12.24
C VAL A 439 8.12 7.13 -11.41
N GLU A 440 7.60 8.36 -11.33
CA GLU A 440 6.34 8.68 -10.68
C GLU A 440 5.29 9.11 -11.70
N LEU A 441 4.07 8.63 -11.49
CA LEU A 441 2.90 8.88 -12.32
C LEU A 441 1.71 9.20 -11.42
N ASP A 442 0.86 10.12 -11.87
CA ASP A 442 -0.47 10.30 -11.28
C ASP A 442 -1.49 9.57 -12.13
N LEU A 443 -2.41 8.87 -11.46
CA LEU A 443 -3.48 8.14 -12.12
C LEU A 443 -4.81 8.65 -11.60
N SER A 444 -5.57 9.26 -12.49
CA SER A 444 -6.91 9.73 -12.19
C SER A 444 -7.87 8.56 -11.95
N ASP A 445 -9.02 8.83 -11.34
CA ASP A 445 -10.00 7.79 -11.02
C ASP A 445 -10.50 7.08 -12.29
N LEU A 446 -10.57 5.74 -12.23
CA LEU A 446 -10.92 4.90 -13.38
C LEU A 446 -10.09 5.21 -14.65
N GLY A 447 -8.87 5.75 -14.46
CA GLY A 447 -8.04 6.33 -15.51
C GLY A 447 -6.96 5.42 -16.05
N ALA A 448 -6.19 5.96 -17.00
CA ALA A 448 -4.97 5.36 -17.51
C ALA A 448 -3.85 6.41 -17.51
N ALA A 449 -2.61 5.98 -17.42
CA ALA A 449 -1.44 6.82 -17.62
C ALA A 449 -0.43 6.07 -18.49
N ARG A 450 0.37 6.83 -19.24
CA ARG A 450 1.47 6.29 -20.02
C ARG A 450 2.67 7.20 -19.87
N ALA A 451 3.83 6.60 -19.62
CA ALA A 451 5.10 7.32 -19.64
C ALA A 451 6.13 6.57 -20.49
N VAL A 452 7.07 7.32 -21.05
CA VAL A 452 8.22 6.78 -21.76
C VAL A 452 9.46 7.22 -21.02
N VAL A 453 10.35 6.27 -20.73
CA VAL A 453 11.63 6.50 -20.06
C VAL A 453 12.73 6.11 -21.03
N GLY A 454 13.78 6.93 -21.14
CA GLY A 454 14.90 6.65 -22.03
C GLY A 454 16.24 7.09 -21.49
N SER A 455 17.31 6.49 -21.98
CA SER A 455 18.72 6.85 -21.72
C SER A 455 19.46 7.29 -22.99
N ASP A 456 18.73 7.46 -24.09
CA ASP A 456 19.19 7.99 -25.37
C ASP A 456 18.77 9.46 -25.57
N GLU A 457 18.84 10.00 -26.80
CA GLU A 457 18.39 11.36 -27.08
C GLU A 457 16.89 11.51 -26.81
N PRO A 458 16.47 12.44 -25.92
CA PRO A 458 15.06 12.66 -25.62
C PRO A 458 14.35 13.16 -26.87
N PRO A 459 13.13 12.67 -27.16
CA PRO A 459 12.43 13.10 -28.35
C PRO A 459 12.01 14.59 -28.15
N PRO A 460 11.97 15.42 -29.20
CA PRO A 460 11.81 16.88 -29.07
C PRO A 460 10.47 17.26 -28.42
N ALA A 461 10.46 17.97 -27.28
CA ALA A 461 9.22 18.27 -26.55
C ALA A 461 8.16 18.94 -27.46
N GLN A 462 6.98 18.33 -27.56
CA GLN A 462 5.82 18.96 -28.20
C GLN A 462 5.15 19.90 -27.21
N ARG A 463 4.82 21.12 -27.63
CA ARG A 463 4.21 22.15 -26.80
C ARG A 463 2.73 22.26 -27.10
N LEU A 464 1.98 21.23 -26.71
CA LEU A 464 0.52 21.26 -26.71
C LEU A 464 0.03 21.71 -25.32
N ASP A 465 -0.75 22.79 -25.28
CA ASP A 465 -1.46 23.24 -24.07
C ASP A 465 -2.89 22.71 -24.11
N VAL A 466 -3.30 22.03 -23.03
CA VAL A 466 -4.64 21.45 -22.88
C VAL A 466 -5.29 22.04 -21.65
N ARG A 467 -6.42 22.73 -21.84
CA ARG A 467 -7.19 23.34 -20.76
C ARG A 467 -8.60 22.80 -20.74
N ILE A 468 -9.00 22.23 -19.61
CA ILE A 468 -10.38 21.79 -19.36
C ILE A 468 -11.09 22.91 -18.61
N THR A 469 -12.13 23.49 -19.20
CA THR A 469 -13.01 24.48 -18.59
C THR A 469 -14.33 23.81 -18.27
N ALA A 470 -14.63 23.68 -16.97
CA ALA A 470 -15.85 23.07 -16.47
C ALA A 470 -16.24 23.76 -15.14
N PRO A 471 -17.54 23.76 -14.77
CA PRO A 471 -17.96 24.04 -13.40
C PRO A 471 -17.28 23.10 -12.39
N GLU A 472 -17.13 23.54 -11.14
CA GLU A 472 -16.62 22.68 -10.06
C GLU A 472 -17.55 21.51 -9.77
N THR A 473 -18.87 21.72 -9.94
CA THR A 473 -19.89 20.69 -9.75
C THR A 473 -20.72 20.53 -11.03
N LEU A 474 -20.84 19.29 -11.50
CA LEU A 474 -21.72 18.91 -12.60
C LEU A 474 -22.94 18.20 -12.01
N VAL A 475 -24.12 18.77 -12.27
CA VAL A 475 -25.40 18.29 -11.73
C VAL A 475 -26.16 17.56 -12.83
N PHE A 476 -26.12 16.23 -12.82
CA PHE A 476 -26.81 15.41 -13.81
C PHE A 476 -28.20 15.02 -13.33
N GLN A 477 -29.16 14.96 -14.25
CA GLN A 477 -30.47 14.37 -14.04
C GLN A 477 -30.40 12.86 -14.29
N ARG A 478 -30.90 12.06 -13.35
CA ARG A 478 -31.09 10.62 -13.58
C ARG A 478 -32.21 10.40 -14.59
N ARG A 479 -31.96 9.51 -15.54
CA ARG A 479 -32.93 9.10 -16.54
C ARG A 479 -32.86 7.59 -16.73
N ALA A 480 -33.95 7.05 -17.28
CA ALA A 480 -34.01 5.65 -17.68
C ALA A 480 -34.62 5.57 -19.08
N THR A 481 -34.14 4.63 -19.88
CA THR A 481 -34.80 4.24 -21.12
C THR A 481 -36.07 3.42 -20.84
N ALA A 482 -36.89 3.18 -21.87
CA ALA A 482 -38.11 2.38 -21.73
C ALA A 482 -37.85 0.92 -21.31
N ASP A 483 -36.68 0.37 -21.63
CA ASP A 483 -36.20 -0.95 -21.22
C ASP A 483 -35.47 -0.94 -19.86
N GLY A 484 -35.42 0.21 -19.17
CA GLY A 484 -34.91 0.32 -17.80
C GLY A 484 -33.40 0.57 -17.67
N LEU A 485 -32.69 0.88 -18.76
CA LEU A 485 -31.28 1.26 -18.70
C LEU A 485 -31.15 2.65 -18.06
N ALA A 486 -30.56 2.70 -16.86
CA ALA A 486 -30.30 3.93 -16.14
C ALA A 486 -29.08 4.68 -16.72
N TYR A 487 -29.24 5.98 -16.93
CA TYR A 487 -28.19 6.90 -17.35
C TYR A 487 -28.36 8.27 -16.67
N ALA A 488 -27.36 9.12 -16.81
CA ALA A 488 -27.33 10.47 -16.30
C ALA A 488 -27.21 11.45 -17.48
N SER A 489 -27.94 12.56 -17.42
CA SER A 489 -27.99 13.55 -18.49
C SER A 489 -27.69 14.94 -17.93
N LEU A 490 -26.80 15.66 -18.59
CA LEU A 490 -26.50 17.06 -18.30
C LEU A 490 -26.75 17.90 -19.55
N SER A 491 -27.71 18.81 -19.48
CA SER A 491 -28.04 19.74 -20.57
C SER A 491 -27.56 21.14 -20.25
N GLY A 492 -26.90 21.79 -21.22
CA GLY A 492 -26.54 23.22 -21.13
C GLY A 492 -25.36 23.54 -20.20
N ALA A 493 -24.52 22.56 -19.85
CA ALA A 493 -23.27 22.84 -19.17
C ALA A 493 -22.15 23.15 -20.16
N ASP A 494 -21.48 24.29 -19.98
CA ASP A 494 -20.32 24.69 -20.78
C ASP A 494 -19.06 23.93 -20.32
N VAL A 495 -18.99 22.64 -20.68
CA VAL A 495 -17.78 21.84 -20.50
C VAL A 495 -16.98 21.85 -21.80
N LEU A 496 -15.89 22.61 -21.81
CA LEU A 496 -15.03 22.83 -22.98
C LEU A 496 -13.62 22.32 -22.74
N ILE A 497 -13.03 21.68 -23.75
CA ILE A 497 -11.61 21.35 -23.77
C ILE A 497 -10.94 22.20 -24.84
N SER A 498 -10.03 23.08 -24.45
CA SER A 498 -9.21 23.85 -25.36
C SER A 498 -7.86 23.15 -25.56
N ILE A 499 -7.47 22.94 -26.81
CA ILE A 499 -6.17 22.39 -27.19
C ILE A 499 -5.47 23.44 -28.05
N HIS A 500 -4.26 23.85 -27.68
CA HIS A 500 -3.47 24.84 -28.41
C HIS A 500 -2.10 24.28 -28.76
N ASN A 501 -1.69 24.43 -30.01
CA ASN A 501 -0.37 24.07 -30.50
C ASN A 501 0.57 25.27 -30.40
N ALA A 502 1.47 25.27 -29.42
CA ALA A 502 2.50 26.29 -29.25
C ALA A 502 3.83 25.94 -29.94
N ASP A 503 3.89 24.85 -30.72
CA ASP A 503 5.05 24.53 -31.54
C ASP A 503 5.11 25.35 -32.83
N GLN A 504 6.29 25.37 -33.45
CA GLN A 504 6.52 26.00 -34.76
C GLN A 504 6.08 25.13 -35.94
N ALA A 505 5.79 23.86 -35.70
CA ALA A 505 5.33 22.89 -36.69
C ALA A 505 3.87 22.53 -36.44
N GLY A 506 3.15 22.20 -37.52
CA GLY A 506 1.81 21.65 -37.40
C GLY A 506 1.85 20.27 -36.74
N VAL A 507 0.81 19.92 -36.00
CA VAL A 507 0.68 18.62 -35.32
C VAL A 507 -0.69 18.02 -35.59
N GLU A 508 -0.71 16.71 -35.81
CA GLU A 508 -1.94 15.94 -35.83
C GLU A 508 -2.17 15.30 -34.47
N VAL A 509 -3.35 15.53 -33.90
CA VAL A 509 -3.73 14.98 -32.60
C VAL A 509 -5.07 14.27 -32.70
N THR A 510 -5.22 13.15 -31.98
CA THR A 510 -6.52 12.49 -31.81
C THR A 510 -6.89 12.51 -30.33
N PRO A 511 -7.70 13.49 -29.87
CA PRO A 511 -8.13 13.55 -28.49
C PRO A 511 -9.03 12.37 -28.13
N THR A 512 -8.81 11.79 -26.96
CA THR A 512 -9.72 10.86 -26.31
C THR A 512 -10.11 11.47 -24.98
N VAL A 513 -11.40 11.74 -24.81
CA VAL A 513 -11.94 12.31 -23.57
C VAL A 513 -12.59 11.20 -22.76
N ARG A 514 -12.34 11.16 -21.46
CA ARG A 514 -13.01 10.25 -20.53
C ARG A 514 -13.59 10.99 -19.33
N LEU A 515 -14.65 10.43 -18.76
CA LEU A 515 -15.24 10.84 -17.49
C LEU A 515 -15.64 9.58 -16.74
N ALA A 516 -15.13 9.41 -15.51
CA ALA A 516 -15.34 8.19 -14.71
C ALA A 516 -14.99 6.90 -15.49
N GLY A 517 -13.88 6.93 -16.24
CA GLY A 517 -13.39 5.81 -17.05
C GLY A 517 -14.11 5.57 -18.38
N GLU A 518 -15.30 6.14 -18.56
CA GLU A 518 -16.08 6.01 -19.79
C GLU A 518 -15.63 7.03 -20.84
N ARG A 519 -15.60 6.62 -22.12
CA ARG A 519 -15.26 7.51 -23.23
C ARG A 519 -16.41 8.46 -23.50
N VAL A 520 -16.14 9.75 -23.49
CA VAL A 520 -17.12 10.81 -23.77
C VAL A 520 -16.96 11.26 -25.21
N ALA A 521 -18.06 11.28 -25.96
CA ALA A 521 -18.06 11.82 -27.31
C ALA A 521 -17.94 13.35 -27.26
N TYR A 522 -17.32 13.94 -28.28
CA TYR A 522 -17.12 15.38 -28.37
C TYR A 522 -17.24 15.85 -29.82
N ARG A 523 -17.44 17.16 -30.02
CA ARG A 523 -17.39 17.81 -31.34
C ARG A 523 -16.55 19.08 -31.27
N VAL A 524 -16.13 19.62 -32.41
CA VAL A 524 -15.48 20.94 -32.45
C VAL A 524 -16.54 22.01 -32.16
N ALA A 525 -16.28 22.85 -31.16
CA ALA A 525 -17.22 23.89 -30.73
C ALA A 525 -17.54 24.84 -31.90
N GLY A 526 -18.81 25.19 -32.04
CA GLY A 526 -19.29 26.07 -33.12
C GLY A 526 -19.50 25.38 -34.47
N THR A 527 -19.28 24.06 -34.55
CA THR A 527 -19.58 23.26 -35.76
C THR A 527 -20.92 22.53 -35.63
N THR A 528 -21.50 22.14 -36.77
CA THR A 528 -22.69 21.28 -36.83
C THR A 528 -22.33 19.79 -36.97
N GLU A 529 -21.05 19.44 -36.80
CA GLU A 529 -20.60 18.06 -36.89
C GLU A 529 -21.20 17.22 -35.75
N PRO A 530 -21.47 15.93 -35.99
CA PRO A 530 -21.94 15.04 -34.94
C PRO A 530 -20.85 14.83 -33.89
N PHE A 531 -21.27 14.54 -32.66
CA PHE A 531 -20.36 14.11 -31.61
C PHE A 531 -19.70 12.78 -31.99
N ALA A 532 -18.39 12.68 -31.79
CA ALA A 532 -17.61 11.48 -32.07
C ALA A 532 -16.72 11.13 -30.87
N GLY A 533 -16.45 9.84 -30.67
CA GLY A 533 -15.54 9.41 -29.61
C GLY A 533 -14.08 9.84 -29.84
N GLY A 534 -13.70 10.12 -31.09
CA GLY A 534 -12.36 10.56 -31.46
C GLY A 534 -12.33 11.12 -32.87
N MET A 535 -11.68 12.26 -33.03
CA MET A 535 -11.48 12.94 -34.31
C MET A 535 -10.00 13.26 -34.48
N GLN A 536 -9.46 13.04 -35.67
CA GLN A 536 -8.10 13.48 -36.00
C GLN A 536 -8.15 14.98 -36.30
N LEU A 537 -7.42 15.76 -35.52
CA LEU A 537 -7.37 17.22 -35.62
C LEU A 537 -6.00 17.65 -36.11
N GLY A 538 -5.96 18.37 -37.22
CA GLY A 538 -4.76 19.09 -37.66
C GLY A 538 -4.69 20.45 -36.97
N LEU A 539 -3.65 20.67 -36.17
CA LEU A 539 -3.40 21.94 -35.49
C LEU A 539 -2.17 22.63 -36.11
N PRO A 540 -2.36 23.66 -36.95
CA PRO A 540 -1.25 24.49 -37.43
C PRO A 540 -0.43 25.11 -36.28
N PRO A 541 0.79 25.59 -36.56
CA PRO A 541 1.59 26.33 -35.57
C PRO A 541 0.79 27.51 -34.99
N GLY A 542 0.72 27.61 -33.66
CA GLY A 542 0.00 28.68 -32.96
C GLY A 542 -1.53 28.58 -33.05
N ALA A 543 -2.11 27.53 -33.64
CA ALA A 543 -3.55 27.35 -33.72
C ALA A 543 -4.10 26.66 -32.46
N GLY A 544 -5.40 26.84 -32.21
CA GLY A 544 -6.10 26.10 -31.16
C GLY A 544 -7.50 25.68 -31.60
N VAL A 545 -8.04 24.68 -30.92
CA VAL A 545 -9.40 24.16 -31.10
C VAL A 545 -10.09 24.04 -29.74
N ALA A 546 -11.39 24.23 -29.71
CA ALA A 546 -12.23 23.97 -28.54
C ALA A 546 -13.15 22.78 -28.83
N LEU A 547 -13.26 21.86 -27.89
CA LEU A 547 -14.10 20.67 -27.98
C LEU A 547 -15.26 20.79 -26.98
N GLU A 548 -16.47 20.55 -27.46
CA GLU A 548 -17.70 20.48 -26.65
C GLU A 548 -18.01 19.00 -26.36
N LEU A 549 -18.30 18.66 -25.11
CA LEU A 549 -18.57 17.28 -24.68
C LEU A 549 -20.04 16.91 -24.77
N ASP A 550 -20.34 15.70 -25.22
CA ASP A 550 -21.67 15.09 -25.12
C ASP A 550 -21.86 14.46 -23.75
N LEU A 551 -22.54 15.19 -22.86
CA LEU A 551 -22.90 14.73 -21.53
C LEU A 551 -24.39 14.38 -21.43
N SER A 552 -25.06 14.18 -22.57
CA SER A 552 -26.51 13.94 -22.62
C SER A 552 -26.91 12.53 -22.16
N ALA A 553 -26.01 11.54 -22.24
CA ALA A 553 -26.25 10.16 -21.82
C ALA A 553 -24.98 9.47 -21.32
N VAL A 554 -24.64 9.63 -20.05
CA VAL A 554 -23.45 9.01 -19.42
C VAL A 554 -23.84 8.05 -18.28
N ARG A 555 -23.05 7.01 -18.06
CA ARG A 555 -23.20 6.10 -16.92
C ARG A 555 -22.22 6.51 -15.83
N ILE A 556 -22.70 7.22 -14.82
CA ILE A 556 -21.85 7.79 -13.78
C ILE A 556 -22.49 7.68 -12.40
N ALA A 557 -21.66 7.59 -11.37
CA ALA A 557 -22.05 7.64 -9.97
C ALA A 557 -21.62 8.97 -9.34
N SER A 558 -22.38 9.46 -8.36
CA SER A 558 -22.06 10.69 -7.63
C SER A 558 -20.69 10.65 -6.93
N GLY A 559 -20.17 11.83 -6.62
CA GLY A 559 -18.88 12.09 -5.98
C GLY A 559 -17.85 12.66 -6.94
N ARG A 560 -16.65 12.93 -6.43
CA ARG A 560 -15.54 13.50 -7.20
C ARG A 560 -15.05 12.56 -8.31
N ARG A 561 -14.93 13.09 -9.53
CA ARG A 561 -14.43 12.40 -10.73
C ARG A 561 -13.50 13.31 -11.53
N ASP A 562 -12.59 12.73 -12.29
CA ASP A 562 -11.74 13.47 -13.21
C ASP A 562 -12.30 13.42 -14.64
N ILE A 563 -12.41 14.58 -15.27
CA ILE A 563 -12.46 14.68 -16.73
C ILE A 563 -11.03 14.52 -17.23
N GLN A 564 -10.79 13.52 -18.06
CA GLN A 564 -9.47 13.15 -18.57
C GLN A 564 -9.42 13.40 -20.07
N VAL A 565 -8.30 13.95 -20.55
CA VAL A 565 -8.04 14.17 -21.96
C VAL A 565 -6.70 13.55 -22.31
N TYR A 566 -6.71 12.62 -23.25
CA TYR A 566 -5.52 11.97 -23.79
C TYR A 566 -5.33 12.43 -25.24
N LEU A 567 -4.18 13.00 -25.57
CA LEU A 567 -3.82 13.35 -26.94
C LEU A 567 -2.82 12.33 -27.47
N ALA A 568 -3.26 11.54 -28.46
CA ALA A 568 -2.35 10.73 -29.25
C ALA A 568 -1.76 11.58 -30.39
N ALA A 569 -0.43 11.75 -30.40
CA ALA A 569 0.32 12.49 -31.42
C ALA A 569 1.54 11.66 -31.85
N GLY A 570 1.36 10.79 -32.85
CA GLY A 570 2.36 9.77 -33.21
C GLY A 570 2.58 8.76 -32.07
N GLU A 571 3.84 8.54 -31.67
CA GLU A 571 4.18 7.63 -30.57
C GLU A 571 3.95 8.23 -29.17
N ARG A 572 3.45 9.47 -29.07
CA ARG A 572 3.30 10.19 -27.81
C ARG A 572 1.86 10.19 -27.31
N LEU A 573 1.75 10.10 -25.99
CA LEU A 573 0.51 10.33 -25.27
C LEU A 573 0.74 11.52 -24.34
N LEU A 574 0.01 12.62 -24.55
CA LEU A 574 -0.12 13.67 -23.55
C LEU A 574 -1.42 13.44 -22.78
N SER A 575 -1.38 13.52 -21.45
CA SER A 575 -2.55 13.40 -20.61
C SER A 575 -2.74 14.67 -19.79
N GLN A 576 -3.98 15.16 -19.76
CA GLN A 576 -4.43 16.24 -18.88
C GLN A 576 -5.69 15.78 -18.15
N ALA A 577 -5.82 16.12 -16.87
CA ALA A 577 -7.01 15.80 -16.08
C ALA A 577 -7.49 17.02 -15.29
N ARG A 578 -8.80 17.07 -15.02
CA ARG A 578 -9.42 18.05 -14.13
C ARG A 578 -10.49 17.39 -13.27
N ALA A 579 -10.36 17.54 -11.96
CA ALA A 579 -11.37 17.10 -11.01
C ALA A 579 -12.64 17.94 -11.10
N VAL A 580 -13.79 17.26 -11.03
CA VAL A 580 -15.14 17.81 -10.95
C VAL A 580 -15.96 16.99 -9.97
N GLU A 581 -16.87 17.65 -9.25
CA GLU A 581 -17.82 16.99 -8.35
C GLU A 581 -19.07 16.57 -9.13
N ILE A 582 -19.44 15.29 -9.09
CA ILE A 582 -20.64 14.80 -9.78
C ILE A 582 -21.79 14.68 -8.80
N ARG A 583 -22.88 15.41 -9.04
CA ARG A 583 -24.14 15.25 -8.32
C ARG A 583 -25.21 14.67 -9.23
N LEU A 584 -25.92 13.66 -8.74
CA LEU A 584 -27.04 13.05 -9.46
C LEU A 584 -28.35 13.48 -8.79
N GLU A 585 -29.15 14.25 -9.51
CA GLU A 585 -30.53 14.59 -9.12
C GLU A 585 -31.50 13.50 -9.58
N PRO A 586 -32.56 13.23 -8.80
CA PRO A 586 -33.55 12.20 -9.09
C PRO A 586 -34.35 12.45 -10.37
#